data_AF-A0A2S4L3M2-F1
#
_entry.id   AF-A0A2S4L3M2-F1
#
_cell.length_a   1.000
_cell.length_b   1.000
_cell.length_c   1.000
_cell.angle_alpha   90.00
_cell.angle_beta   90.00
_cell.angle_gamma   90.00
#
_symmetry.space_group_name_H-M   'P 1'
#
loop_
_entity.id
_entity.type
_entity.pdbx_description
1 polymer ?
#
loop_
_entity_poly.entity_id
_entity_poly.type
_entity_poly.pdbx_seq_one_letter_code
_entity_poly.pdbx_strand_id
1 'polypeptide(L)'
;MKCQSLFYTLALGHASHGFLTRLSEPHGDSRTLSNLKRDEKMNLADAPNWALKNVTRKIPREEEIWMGFHITSEGYHPEWCYMLVHVKGDAKTASFSRKPCVGSNFTVSWGHAEENDGGIITLVNQNETRRSWFGWNHVNDREKLDDVGPNATKEIPS
;
A
#
# COMPACT_ATOMS: atom_id res chain seq x y z
N MET A 1 20.31 -6.04 -39.00
CA MET A 1 20.97 -6.58 -40.20
C MET A 1 21.44 -8.00 -39.89
N LYS A 2 21.22 -8.92 -40.82
CA LYS A 2 21.55 -10.36 -40.74
C LYS A 2 23.03 -10.60 -41.08
N CYS A 3 23.65 -11.61 -40.48
CA CYS A 3 24.81 -12.33 -41.02
C CYS A 3 24.74 -13.78 -40.48
N GLN A 4 24.09 -14.74 -41.15
CA GLN A 4 24.58 -15.65 -42.20
C GLN A 4 25.78 -16.57 -41.83
N SER A 5 25.42 -17.79 -41.42
CA SER A 5 25.85 -19.16 -41.78
C SER A 5 27.18 -19.49 -42.49
N LEU A 6 27.57 -20.77 -42.28
CA LEU A 6 28.49 -21.69 -43.01
C LEU A 6 29.94 -21.86 -42.47
N PHE A 7 30.58 -23.04 -42.40
CA PHE A 7 30.26 -24.49 -42.36
C PHE A 7 31.62 -25.27 -42.19
N TYR A 8 31.56 -26.54 -41.75
CA TYR A 8 32.52 -27.68 -41.87
C TYR A 8 33.83 -27.75 -41.06
N THR A 9 34.04 -28.89 -40.38
CA THR A 9 35.14 -29.89 -40.63
C THR A 9 34.81 -31.24 -39.97
N LEU A 10 35.08 -32.34 -40.69
CA LEU A 10 34.89 -33.76 -40.34
C LEU A 10 35.88 -34.28 -39.27
N ALA A 11 35.51 -35.36 -38.55
CA ALA A 11 36.28 -36.61 -38.53
C ALA A 11 35.49 -37.78 -37.89
N LEU A 12 35.61 -38.96 -38.50
CA LEU A 12 35.01 -40.24 -38.16
C LEU A 12 35.67 -40.92 -36.95
N GLY A 13 34.88 -41.72 -36.21
CA GLY A 13 35.37 -42.69 -35.24
C GLY A 13 34.39 -43.85 -35.05
N HIS A 14 34.89 -45.08 -35.20
CA HIS A 14 34.19 -46.35 -35.36
C HIS A 14 33.33 -46.86 -34.18
N ALA A 15 32.41 -47.75 -34.53
CA ALA A 15 31.47 -48.48 -33.68
C ALA A 15 32.09 -49.57 -32.77
N SER A 16 31.44 -49.88 -31.64
CA SER A 16 31.31 -51.25 -31.10
C SER A 16 30.29 -51.33 -29.95
N HIS A 17 29.73 -52.53 -29.78
CA HIS A 17 28.51 -52.93 -29.07
C HIS A 17 28.36 -52.60 -27.56
N GLY A 18 27.10 -52.36 -27.18
CA GLY A 18 26.41 -53.06 -26.09
C GLY A 18 26.49 -52.45 -24.69
N PHE A 19 25.35 -52.03 -24.12
CA PHE A 19 24.80 -52.47 -22.82
C PHE A 19 23.55 -51.63 -22.45
N LEU A 20 22.48 -52.31 -22.04
CA LEU A 20 21.24 -51.71 -21.51
C LEU A 20 21.49 -51.20 -20.08
N THR A 21 21.24 -49.90 -19.82
CA THR A 21 20.70 -49.46 -18.53
C THR A 21 19.96 -48.13 -18.66
N ARG A 22 18.64 -48.16 -18.40
CA ARG A 22 17.84 -47.00 -18.02
C ARG A 22 18.31 -46.53 -16.64
N LEU A 23 18.73 -45.27 -16.53
CA LEU A 23 18.48 -44.43 -15.36
C LEU A 23 18.22 -43.01 -15.89
N SER A 24 16.96 -42.61 -15.87
CA SER A 24 16.53 -41.25 -16.10
C SER A 24 16.91 -40.41 -14.88
N GLU A 25 17.92 -39.56 -15.00
CA GLU A 25 18.14 -38.45 -14.08
C GLU A 25 17.30 -37.26 -14.55
N PRO A 26 16.31 -36.77 -13.80
CA PRO A 26 15.87 -35.40 -13.99
C PRO A 26 16.86 -34.51 -13.25
N HIS A 27 17.58 -33.74 -14.06
CA HIS A 27 18.33 -32.55 -13.69
C HIS A 27 17.59 -31.72 -12.64
N GLY A 28 18.35 -31.20 -11.68
CA GLY A 28 17.87 -30.19 -10.76
C GLY A 28 17.28 -29.00 -11.52
N ASP A 29 16.04 -28.65 -11.19
CA ASP A 29 15.47 -27.37 -11.57
C ASP A 29 15.15 -26.58 -10.30
N SER A 30 16.17 -25.85 -9.82
CA SER A 30 16.03 -24.87 -8.75
C SER A 30 15.23 -23.63 -9.17
N ARG A 31 14.66 -23.61 -10.38
CA ARG A 31 13.88 -22.46 -10.91
C ARG A 31 12.36 -22.60 -10.70
N THR A 32 11.90 -23.67 -10.07
CA THR A 32 10.45 -23.91 -9.88
C THR A 32 9.89 -23.45 -8.52
N LEU A 33 10.74 -22.95 -7.61
CA LEU A 33 10.31 -22.42 -6.30
C LEU A 33 10.28 -20.88 -6.22
N SER A 34 10.84 -20.17 -7.19
CA SER A 34 10.92 -18.70 -7.18
C SER A 34 9.70 -18.01 -7.81
N ASN A 35 8.79 -18.75 -8.45
CA ASN A 35 7.71 -18.19 -9.28
C ASN A 35 6.28 -18.53 -8.81
N LEU A 36 6.10 -19.05 -7.58
CA LEU A 36 4.77 -19.36 -7.02
C LEU A 36 4.43 -18.62 -5.71
N LYS A 37 5.11 -17.51 -5.40
CA LYS A 37 4.74 -16.60 -4.30
C LYS A 37 4.59 -15.15 -4.77
N ARG A 38 3.90 -14.94 -5.89
CA ARG A 38 3.55 -13.60 -6.34
C ARG A 38 2.08 -13.59 -6.71
N ASP A 39 1.36 -12.69 -6.06
CA ASP A 39 -0.06 -12.32 -6.27
C ASP A 39 -1.10 -12.93 -5.32
N GLU A 40 -0.72 -13.36 -4.11
CA GLU A 40 -1.64 -13.11 -3.00
C GLU A 40 -1.55 -11.61 -2.73
N LYS A 41 -2.54 -10.85 -3.24
CA LYS A 41 -2.62 -9.40 -3.06
C LYS A 41 -2.65 -9.11 -1.57
N MET A 42 -1.49 -8.75 -1.00
CA MET A 42 -1.38 -8.39 0.41
C MET A 42 -2.37 -7.27 0.70
N ASN A 43 -3.28 -7.51 1.64
CA ASN A 43 -4.31 -6.56 2.00
C ASN A 43 -3.67 -5.40 2.77
N LEU A 44 -3.81 -4.17 2.27
CA LEU A 44 -3.28 -2.98 2.93
C LEU A 44 -3.83 -2.82 4.35
N ALA A 45 -5.06 -3.28 4.60
CA ALA A 45 -5.71 -3.29 5.91
C ALA A 45 -4.96 -4.08 6.99
N ASP A 46 -4.08 -5.02 6.60
CA ASP A 46 -3.31 -5.87 7.50
C ASP A 46 -1.83 -5.45 7.60
N ALA A 47 -1.45 -4.37 6.91
CA ALA A 47 -0.06 -3.91 6.89
C ALA A 47 0.43 -3.48 8.29
N PRO A 48 1.71 -3.72 8.62
CA PRO A 48 2.28 -3.41 9.93
C PRO A 48 2.44 -1.90 10.17
N ASN A 49 2.41 -1.10 9.11
CA ASN A 49 2.49 0.34 9.16
C ASN A 49 1.72 0.95 7.99
N TRP A 50 1.26 2.19 8.16
CA TRP A 50 0.64 2.98 7.10
C TRP A 50 1.30 4.35 7.02
N ALA A 51 1.36 4.91 5.82
CA ALA A 51 1.71 6.31 5.59
C ALA A 51 0.59 6.99 4.79
N LEU A 52 0.36 8.26 5.07
CA LEU A 52 -0.59 9.09 4.33
C LEU A 52 0.16 9.97 3.34
N LYS A 53 -0.23 9.90 2.08
CA LYS A 53 0.39 10.63 0.98
C LYS A 53 -0.61 11.52 0.26
N ASN A 54 -0.16 12.66 -0.26
CA ASN A 54 -0.98 13.64 -0.97
C ASN A 54 -2.19 14.11 -0.15
N VAL A 55 -1.95 14.41 1.13
CA VAL A 55 -3.02 14.76 2.07
C VAL A 55 -3.57 16.14 1.76
N THR A 56 -4.88 16.21 1.55
CA THR A 56 -5.60 17.46 1.29
C THR A 56 -6.77 17.58 2.25
N ARG A 57 -6.93 18.74 2.87
CA ARG A 57 -8.08 19.15 3.67
C ARG A 57 -8.56 20.50 3.16
N LYS A 58 -9.76 20.54 2.58
CA LYS A 58 -10.41 21.75 2.10
C LYS A 58 -11.63 22.06 2.95
N ILE A 59 -11.89 23.34 3.14
CA ILE A 59 -13.07 23.85 3.84
C ILE A 59 -13.87 24.66 2.82
N PRO A 60 -14.68 23.99 1.96
CA PRO A 60 -15.43 24.69 0.92
C PRO A 60 -16.51 25.61 1.50
N ARG A 61 -17.03 25.30 2.70
CA ARG A 61 -18.01 26.08 3.46
C ARG A 61 -17.72 25.97 4.94
N GLU A 62 -18.29 26.89 5.73
CA GLU A 62 -18.07 27.00 7.18
C GLU A 62 -18.32 25.70 7.95
N GLU A 63 -19.24 24.83 7.51
CA GLU A 63 -19.58 23.57 8.19
C GLU A 63 -19.24 22.31 7.35
N GLU A 64 -18.41 22.46 6.31
CA GLU A 64 -18.05 21.37 5.40
C GLU A 64 -16.53 21.15 5.36
N ILE A 65 -16.11 19.90 5.53
CA ILE A 65 -14.72 19.46 5.37
C ILE A 65 -14.66 18.45 4.24
N TRP A 66 -13.87 18.75 3.21
CA TRP A 66 -13.48 17.78 2.19
C TRP A 66 -12.05 17.32 2.46
N MET A 67 -11.84 16.01 2.56
CA MET A 67 -10.52 15.44 2.85
C MET A 67 -10.20 14.29 1.89
N GLY A 68 -8.96 14.23 1.43
CA GLY A 68 -8.48 13.21 0.50
C GLY A 68 -7.01 12.88 0.69
N PHE A 69 -6.65 11.60 0.59
CA PHE A 69 -5.27 11.12 0.68
C PHE A 69 -5.13 9.69 0.16
N HIS A 70 -3.89 9.27 -0.13
CA HIS A 70 -3.55 7.87 -0.31
C HIS A 70 -3.08 7.24 1.00
N ILE A 71 -3.51 6.01 1.23
CA ILE A 71 -2.98 5.12 2.26
C ILE A 71 -1.96 4.23 1.58
N THR A 72 -0.75 4.18 2.13
CA THR A 72 0.37 3.45 1.55
C THR A 72 1.10 2.61 2.59
N SER A 73 1.70 1.51 2.14
CA SER A 73 2.65 0.70 2.92
C SER A 73 3.61 0.03 1.95
N GLU A 74 4.87 -0.16 2.36
CA GLU A 74 5.90 -0.74 1.49
C GLU A 74 5.54 -2.18 1.10
N GLY A 75 5.50 -2.46 -0.21
CA GLY A 75 5.12 -3.77 -0.74
C GLY A 75 3.61 -4.02 -0.86
N TYR A 76 2.76 -3.07 -0.46
CA TYR A 76 1.30 -3.16 -0.57
C TYR A 76 0.78 -2.25 -1.69
N HIS A 77 -0.37 -2.61 -2.27
CA HIS A 77 -1.04 -1.73 -3.23
C HIS A 77 -1.65 -0.52 -2.50
N PRO A 78 -1.39 0.73 -2.93
CA PRO A 78 -2.01 1.90 -2.33
C PRO A 78 -3.53 1.90 -2.47
N GLU A 79 -4.22 2.46 -1.48
CA GLU A 79 -5.66 2.68 -1.55
C GLU A 79 -5.97 4.16 -1.34
N TRP A 80 -7.06 4.62 -1.97
CA TRP A 80 -7.51 6.00 -1.82
C TRP A 80 -8.50 6.13 -0.67
N CYS A 81 -8.47 7.28 0.00
CA CYS A 81 -9.51 7.68 0.93
C CYS A 81 -9.96 9.09 0.61
N TYR A 82 -11.25 9.24 0.32
CA TYR A 82 -11.91 10.53 0.16
C TYR A 82 -13.14 10.61 1.07
N MET A 83 -13.42 11.80 1.61
CA MET A 83 -14.62 12.04 2.40
C MET A 83 -15.06 13.50 2.29
N LEU A 84 -16.38 13.71 2.25
CA LEU A 84 -17.02 14.99 2.52
C LEU A 84 -17.79 14.85 3.82
N VAL A 85 -17.49 15.70 4.79
CA VAL A 85 -18.04 15.64 6.14
C VAL A 85 -18.70 16.97 6.48
N HIS A 86 -19.98 16.90 6.83
CA HIS A 86 -20.66 18.00 7.50
C HIS A 86 -20.41 17.91 9.00
N VAL A 87 -20.00 19.03 9.59
CA VAL A 87 -19.73 19.16 11.02
C VAL A 87 -20.72 20.13 11.66
N LYS A 88 -20.73 20.21 12.98
CA LYS A 88 -21.45 21.25 13.71
C LYS A 88 -20.46 22.37 14.03
N GLY A 89 -20.78 23.61 13.67
CA GLY A 89 -19.89 24.76 13.89
C GLY A 89 -18.73 24.83 12.89
N ASP A 90 -17.71 25.62 13.22
CA ASP A 90 -16.62 25.95 12.30
C ASP A 90 -15.76 24.72 11.95
N ALA A 91 -15.75 24.37 10.66
CA ALA A 91 -14.95 23.32 10.06
C ALA A 91 -13.44 23.46 10.28
N LYS A 92 -12.94 24.66 10.61
CA LYS A 92 -11.54 24.89 10.97
C LYS A 92 -11.14 24.21 12.26
N THR A 93 -12.05 24.12 13.23
CA THR A 93 -11.80 23.61 14.59
C THR A 93 -12.66 22.41 14.95
N ALA A 94 -13.62 22.05 14.11
CA ALA A 94 -14.48 20.90 14.33
C ALA A 94 -13.70 19.57 14.25
N SER A 95 -14.18 18.61 15.05
CA SER A 95 -13.72 17.22 15.04
C SER A 95 -14.85 16.29 14.58
N PHE A 96 -14.48 15.16 13.96
CA PHE A 96 -15.45 14.13 13.55
C PHE A 96 -14.88 12.72 13.78
N SER A 97 -15.77 11.75 13.89
CA SER A 97 -15.39 10.35 14.14
C SER A 97 -16.01 9.38 13.14
N ARG A 98 -15.29 8.27 12.92
CA ARG A 98 -15.71 7.08 12.17
C ARG A 98 -16.37 7.37 10.82
N LYS A 99 -15.78 8.26 10.02
CA LYS A 99 -16.24 8.53 8.66
C LYS A 99 -15.65 7.51 7.70
N PRO A 100 -16.48 6.80 6.92
CA PRO A 100 -15.97 5.83 5.95
C PRO A 100 -15.26 6.56 4.81
N CYS A 101 -14.15 5.98 4.36
CA CYS A 101 -13.47 6.41 3.16
C CYS A 101 -14.26 5.98 1.92
N VAL A 102 -14.40 6.88 0.95
CA VAL A 102 -14.72 6.49 -0.43
C VAL A 102 -13.41 6.05 -1.09
N GLY A 103 -13.40 4.86 -1.69
CA GLY A 103 -12.24 4.31 -2.41
C GLY A 103 -11.41 3.28 -1.63
N SER A 104 -11.74 3.02 -0.36
CA SER A 104 -11.14 1.99 0.47
C SER A 104 -12.09 1.56 1.58
N ASN A 105 -11.77 0.48 2.29
CA ASN A 105 -12.59 0.00 3.41
C ASN A 105 -12.12 0.54 4.78
N PHE A 106 -11.40 1.67 4.78
CA PHE A 106 -10.94 2.30 6.00
C PHE A 106 -11.99 3.28 6.55
N THR A 107 -11.90 3.54 7.85
CA THR A 107 -12.62 4.64 8.50
C THR A 107 -11.64 5.63 9.10
N VAL A 108 -12.06 6.89 9.11
CA VAL A 108 -11.22 8.03 9.52
C VAL A 108 -11.95 8.83 10.60
N SER A 109 -11.18 9.22 11.61
CA SER A 109 -11.59 10.26 12.56
C SER A 109 -10.59 11.41 12.46
N TRP A 110 -11.07 12.63 12.66
CA TRP A 110 -10.28 13.85 12.70
C TRP A 110 -10.48 14.56 14.03
N GLY A 111 -9.38 14.94 14.66
CA GLY A 111 -9.35 15.80 15.84
C GLY A 111 -8.59 17.09 15.54
N HIS A 112 -9.09 18.20 16.07
CA HIS A 112 -8.37 19.48 16.12
C HIS A 112 -7.89 19.75 17.54
N ALA A 113 -6.70 20.31 17.67
CA ALA A 113 -6.14 20.82 18.91
C ALA A 113 -5.83 22.30 18.72
N GLU A 114 -6.29 23.14 19.65
CA GLU A 114 -6.04 24.59 19.60
C GLU A 114 -4.54 24.91 19.70
N GLU A 115 -3.80 24.13 20.49
CA GLU A 115 -2.36 24.26 20.60
C GLU A 115 -1.68 23.97 19.26
N ASN A 116 -0.90 24.94 18.77
CA ASN A 116 -0.20 24.91 17.48
C ASN A 116 -1.10 24.70 16.25
N ASP A 117 -2.42 24.92 16.39
CA ASP A 117 -3.39 24.61 15.35
C ASP A 117 -3.18 23.18 14.82
N GLY A 118 -3.18 22.24 15.76
CA GLY A 118 -2.88 20.83 15.52
C GLY A 118 -4.05 20.10 14.90
N GLY A 119 -3.77 19.18 13.98
CA GLY A 119 -4.77 18.25 13.44
C GLY A 119 -4.27 16.82 13.49
N ILE A 120 -5.15 15.89 13.87
CA ILE A 120 -4.83 14.47 14.00
C ILE A 120 -5.85 13.63 13.25
N ILE A 121 -5.38 12.81 12.31
CA ILE A 121 -6.14 11.71 11.72
C ILE A 121 -5.92 10.45 12.55
N THR A 122 -7.01 9.79 12.93
CA THR A 122 -6.99 8.37 13.32
C THR A 122 -7.54 7.56 12.17
N LEU A 123 -6.74 6.65 11.62
CA LEU A 123 -7.12 5.72 10.56
C LEU A 123 -7.38 4.34 11.16
N VAL A 124 -8.49 3.71 10.82
CA VAL A 124 -8.90 2.39 11.31
C VAL A 124 -9.26 1.50 10.12
N ASN A 125 -8.82 0.25 10.13
CA ASN A 125 -9.17 -0.69 9.07
C ASN A 125 -10.63 -1.17 9.18
N GLN A 126 -11.13 -1.83 8.12
CA GLN A 126 -12.54 -2.26 8.00
C GLN A 126 -13.06 -3.06 9.19
N ASN A 127 -12.22 -3.98 9.69
CA ASN A 127 -12.62 -4.91 10.74
C ASN A 127 -12.47 -4.32 12.15
N GLU A 128 -12.11 -3.02 12.25
CA GLU A 128 -11.78 -2.35 13.50
C GLU A 128 -10.75 -3.13 14.35
N THR A 129 -9.81 -3.83 13.69
CA THR A 129 -8.77 -4.62 14.37
C THR A 129 -7.45 -3.86 14.49
N ARG A 130 -7.24 -2.84 13.65
CA ARG A 130 -6.01 -2.05 13.62
C ARG A 130 -6.29 -0.57 13.49
N ARG A 131 -5.48 0.25 14.16
CA ARG A 131 -5.47 1.72 14.04
C ARG A 131 -4.08 2.30 13.93
N SER A 132 -3.98 3.49 13.35
CA SER A 132 -2.79 4.34 13.40
C SER A 132 -3.18 5.82 13.46
N TRP A 133 -2.25 6.67 13.88
CA TRP A 133 -2.47 8.10 14.09
C TRP A 133 -1.49 8.93 13.28
N PHE A 134 -1.92 10.06 12.77
CA PHE A 134 -1.13 10.94 11.91
C PHE A 134 -1.43 12.39 12.27
N GLY A 135 -0.40 13.17 12.55
CA GLY A 135 -0.54 14.52 13.08
C GLY A 135 0.20 15.57 12.27
N TRP A 136 -0.32 16.79 12.31
CA TRP A 136 0.26 17.99 11.73
C TRP A 136 0.03 19.18 12.64
N ASN A 137 0.85 20.22 12.47
CA ASN A 137 0.62 21.55 13.04
C ASN A 137 0.18 22.51 11.93
N HIS A 138 -0.42 23.63 12.31
CA HIS A 138 -0.83 24.70 11.40
C HIS A 138 -1.74 24.19 10.27
N VAL A 139 -2.73 23.36 10.63
CA VAL A 139 -3.61 22.69 9.66
C VAL A 139 -4.60 23.60 8.95
N ASN A 140 -4.78 24.84 9.44
CA ASN A 140 -5.64 25.85 8.84
C ASN A 140 -4.89 26.84 7.94
N ASP A 141 -3.55 26.78 7.87
CA ASP A 141 -2.74 27.68 7.04
C ASP A 141 -2.72 27.28 5.56
N ARG A 142 -3.07 26.01 5.25
CA ARG A 142 -2.97 25.43 3.91
C ARG A 142 -3.95 24.28 3.71
N GLU A 143 -4.40 24.13 2.46
CA GLU A 143 -5.26 22.99 2.08
C GLU A 143 -4.46 21.68 1.93
N LYS A 144 -3.23 21.78 1.44
CA LYS A 144 -2.35 20.61 1.22
C LYS A 144 -1.46 20.43 2.44
N LEU A 145 -1.63 19.31 3.13
CA LEU A 145 -0.80 18.93 4.27
C LEU A 145 0.39 18.09 3.79
N ASP A 146 1.45 18.08 4.59
CA ASP A 146 2.65 17.30 4.28
C ASP A 146 2.35 15.79 4.35
N ASP A 147 3.07 15.00 3.56
CA ASP A 147 3.06 13.56 3.68
C ASP A 147 3.57 13.13 5.08
N VAL A 148 2.98 12.07 5.65
CA VAL A 148 3.28 11.66 7.03
C VAL A 148 3.30 10.14 7.19
N GLY A 149 4.12 9.66 8.11
CA GLY A 149 4.42 8.24 8.30
C GLY A 149 5.63 7.76 7.49
N PRO A 150 5.91 6.45 7.48
CA PRO A 150 5.05 5.38 8.00
C PRO A 150 4.94 5.34 9.52
N ASN A 151 3.71 5.19 10.02
CA ASN A 151 3.41 4.98 11.43
C ASN A 151 2.92 3.55 11.64
N ALA A 152 3.36 2.92 12.73
CA ALA A 152 2.98 1.55 13.06
C ALA A 152 1.47 1.42 13.26
N THR A 153 0.90 0.29 12.84
CA THR A 153 -0.47 -0.08 13.22
C THR A 153 -0.48 -0.66 14.64
N LYS A 154 -1.53 -0.37 15.39
CA LYS A 154 -1.77 -0.92 16.73
C LYS A 154 -3.05 -1.73 16.69
N GLU A 155 -3.02 -2.89 17.33
CA GLU A 155 -4.20 -3.72 17.51
C GLU A 155 -5.24 -2.98 18.36
N ILE A 156 -6.50 -3.18 18.02
CA ILE A 156 -7.65 -2.73 18.80
C ILE A 156 -8.17 -3.97 19.53
N PRO A 157 -8.14 -3.98 20.87
CA PRO A 157 -8.72 -5.08 21.64
C PRO A 157 -10.21 -5.22 21.33
N SER A 158 -10.64 -6.47 21.14
CA SER A 158 -12.05 -6.87 20.99
C SER A 158 -12.83 -6.76 22.29
#